data_AF-A0A9E5YAL5-F1
#
_entry.id   AF-A0A9E5YAL5-F1
#
_cell.length_a   1.000
_cell.length_b   1.000
_cell.length_c   1.000
_cell.angle_alpha   90.00
_cell.angle_beta   90.00
_cell.angle_gamma   90.00
#
_symmetry.space_group_name_H-M   'P 1'
#
loop_
_entity.id
_entity.type
_entity.pdbx_description
1 polymer ?
#
loop_
_entity_poly.entity_id
_entity_poly.type
_entity_poly.pdbx_seq_one_letter_code
_entity_poly.pdbx_strand_id
1 'polypeptide(L)'
;MLEGFLAAHQEQVRRLETSRVVVRKETPIKNKVGLVTGGGSGHKPAFIGYVGKGLMDAVAVGDIFSSPSAQQIYDAIRAVNSGKG
;
A
#
# COMPACT_ATOMS: atom_id res chain seq x y z
N MET A 1 -1.09 5.44 14.41
CA MET A 1 -0.34 4.29 13.83
C MET A 1 0.13 4.61 12.42
N LEU A 2 -0.77 4.83 11.46
CA LEU A 2 -0.38 5.04 10.05
C LEU A 2 0.56 6.24 9.86
N GLU A 3 0.23 7.38 10.44
CA GLU A 3 1.10 8.58 10.39
C GLU A 3 2.50 8.33 10.98
N GLY A 4 2.58 7.56 12.08
CA GLY A 4 3.87 7.19 12.67
C GLY A 4 4.70 6.29 11.76
N PHE A 5 4.07 5.31 11.10
CA PHE A 5 4.74 4.47 10.11
C PHE A 5 5.24 5.29 8.92
N LEU A 6 4.41 6.21 8.40
CA LEU A 6 4.80 7.08 7.30
C LEU A 6 5.98 7.99 7.68
N ALA A 7 5.96 8.60 8.88
CA ALA A 7 7.06 9.41 9.36
C ALA A 7 8.36 8.61 9.53
N ALA A 8 8.28 7.38 10.05
CA ALA A 8 9.44 6.50 10.25
C ALA A 8 10.04 5.98 8.92
N HIS A 9 9.24 5.90 7.86
CA HIS A 9 9.63 5.29 6.58
C HIS A 9 9.43 6.22 5.38
N GLN A 10 9.48 7.54 5.58
CA GLN A 10 9.21 8.57 4.56
C GLN A 10 10.10 8.51 3.31
N GLU A 11 11.24 7.84 3.39
CA GLU A 11 12.12 7.61 2.23
C GLU A 11 11.72 6.43 1.36
N GLN A 12 10.89 5.51 1.89
CA GLN A 12 10.54 4.27 1.21
C GLN A 12 9.07 4.23 0.77
N VAL A 13 8.19 4.89 1.52
CA VAL A 13 6.74 4.82 1.30
C VAL A 13 6.06 6.18 1.38
N ARG A 14 4.87 6.26 0.80
CA ARG A 14 3.93 7.38 0.94
C ARG A 14 2.50 6.87 1.02
N ARG A 15 1.57 7.70 1.50
CA ARG A 15 0.13 7.42 1.46
C ARG A 15 -0.48 8.03 0.20
N LEU A 16 -1.57 7.45 -0.30
CA LEU A 16 -2.46 8.17 -1.20
C LEU A 16 -3.26 9.21 -0.40
N GLU A 17 -3.52 10.38 -1.00
CA GLU A 17 -4.17 11.49 -0.28
C GLU A 17 -5.60 11.14 0.13
N THR A 18 -6.33 10.44 -0.74
CA THR A 18 -7.77 10.17 -0.61
C THR A 18 -8.09 8.83 0.07
N SER A 19 -7.09 7.98 0.36
CA SER A 19 -7.34 6.63 0.84
C SER A 19 -6.28 6.13 1.82
N ARG A 20 -6.66 5.16 2.67
CA ARG A 20 -5.74 4.47 3.59
C ARG A 20 -4.91 3.42 2.87
N VAL A 21 -4.28 3.84 1.78
CA VAL A 21 -3.40 3.01 0.94
C VAL A 21 -1.98 3.53 1.09
N VAL A 22 -1.07 2.63 1.45
CA VAL A 22 0.37 2.90 1.48
C VAL A 22 1.00 2.32 0.23
N VAL A 23 1.82 3.10 -0.45
CA VAL A 23 2.53 2.70 -1.67
C VAL A 23 4.02 2.95 -1.51
N ARG A 24 4.85 2.25 -2.28
CA ARG A 24 6.26 2.63 -2.42
C ARG A 24 6.35 4.08 -2.92
N LYS A 25 7.35 4.83 -2.45
CA LYS A 25 7.54 6.24 -2.81
C LYS A 25 7.60 6.46 -4.33
N GLU A 26 8.26 5.53 -5.03
CA GLU A 26 8.47 5.51 -6.49
C GLU A 26 7.26 5.02 -7.30
N THR A 27 6.17 4.57 -6.67
CA THR A 27 4.99 4.03 -7.37
C THR A 27 4.32 5.10 -8.25
N PRO A 28 3.96 4.78 -9.52
CA PRO A 28 4.08 3.48 -10.20
C PRO A 28 5.49 3.18 -10.74
N ILE A 29 5.90 1.92 -10.65
CA ILE A 29 7.19 1.44 -11.16
C ILE A 29 7.05 1.07 -12.63
N LYS A 30 7.73 1.78 -13.52
CA LYS A 30 7.69 1.54 -14.97
C LYS A 30 8.16 0.11 -15.31
N ASN A 31 7.51 -0.50 -16.30
CA ASN A 31 7.85 -1.83 -16.83
C ASN A 31 7.85 -2.97 -15.79
N LYS A 32 7.06 -2.85 -14.73
CA LYS A 32 6.92 -3.86 -13.67
C LYS A 32 5.45 -4.20 -13.45
N VAL A 33 5.13 -5.48 -13.26
CA VAL A 33 3.82 -5.91 -12.75
C VAL A 33 3.59 -5.27 -11.37
N GLY A 34 2.46 -4.59 -11.18
CA GLY A 34 2.11 -3.97 -9.90
C GLY A 34 1.61 -5.02 -8.91
N LEU A 35 2.19 -5.06 -7.71
CA LEU A 35 1.77 -5.97 -6.66
C LEU A 35 1.00 -5.23 -5.57
N VAL A 36 -0.25 -5.63 -5.34
CA VAL A 36 -1.16 -5.07 -4.34
C VAL A 36 -1.60 -6.15 -3.37
N THR A 37 -1.67 -5.81 -2.08
CA THR A 37 -2.36 -6.62 -1.07
C THR A 37 -3.17 -5.69 -0.15
N GLY A 38 -3.88 -6.25 0.81
CA GLY A 38 -4.64 -5.48 1.77
C GLY A 38 -5.18 -6.34 2.89
N GLY A 39 -5.56 -5.71 3.99
CA GLY A 39 -6.13 -6.42 5.12
C GLY A 39 -6.44 -5.51 6.30
N GLY A 40 -7.11 -6.09 7.29
CA GLY A 40 -7.43 -5.41 8.52
C GLY A 40 -6.20 -5.05 9.33
N SER A 41 -6.28 -3.92 10.01
CA SER A 41 -5.34 -3.53 11.04
C SER A 41 -5.34 -4.53 12.20
N GLY A 42 -4.19 -4.74 12.82
CA GLY A 42 -4.07 -5.57 14.03
C GLY A 42 -2.98 -6.64 13.93
N HIS A 43 -2.48 -6.90 12.72
CA HIS A 43 -1.50 -7.94 12.44
C HIS A 43 -0.11 -7.40 12.07
N LYS A 44 0.24 -6.19 12.49
CA LYS A 44 1.50 -5.55 12.09
C LYS A 44 2.69 -6.46 12.45
N PRO A 45 3.66 -6.68 11.56
CA PRO A 45 3.92 -5.91 10.32
C PRO A 45 2.99 -6.24 9.15
N ALA A 46 2.21 -7.32 9.19
CA ALA A 46 1.29 -7.65 8.12
C ALA A 46 0.14 -6.60 8.00
N PHE A 47 -0.14 -6.04 6.83
CA PHE A 47 0.64 -6.11 5.58
C PHE A 47 1.48 -4.86 5.30
N ILE A 48 1.28 -3.78 6.06
CA ILE A 48 1.91 -2.47 5.80
C ILE A 48 3.45 -2.52 5.77
N GLY A 49 4.08 -3.40 6.55
CA GLY A 49 5.52 -3.60 6.56
C GLY A 49 6.07 -4.34 5.33
N TYR A 50 5.21 -4.81 4.43
CA TYR A 50 5.62 -5.53 3.21
C TYR A 50 5.79 -4.60 2.00
N VAL A 51 5.44 -3.31 2.12
CA VAL A 51 5.60 -2.34 1.03
C VAL A 51 7.08 -2.01 0.87
N GLY A 52 7.67 -2.43 -0.24
CA GLY A 52 9.10 -2.28 -0.49
C GLY A 52 9.60 -3.02 -1.73
N LYS A 53 10.85 -2.74 -2.11
CA LYS A 53 11.49 -3.40 -3.25
C LYS A 53 11.59 -4.91 -2.99
N GLY A 54 11.15 -5.70 -3.97
CA GLY A 54 11.20 -7.17 -3.90
C GLY A 54 9.99 -7.83 -3.26
N LEU A 55 9.02 -7.06 -2.76
CA LEU A 55 7.78 -7.59 -2.17
C LEU A 55 6.56 -6.81 -2.70
N MET A 56 5.84 -6.03 -1.88
CA MET A 56 4.61 -5.34 -2.32
C MET A 56 4.87 -3.91 -2.81
N ASP A 57 4.12 -3.45 -3.82
CA ASP A 57 4.16 -2.04 -4.26
C ASP A 57 3.11 -1.18 -3.55
N ALA A 58 1.99 -1.78 -3.13
CA ALA A 58 0.93 -1.12 -2.37
C ALA A 58 0.21 -2.05 -1.39
N VAL A 59 -0.30 -1.46 -0.31
CA VAL A 59 -1.15 -2.10 0.70
C VAL A 59 -2.35 -1.22 1.01
N ALA A 60 -3.56 -1.76 0.88
CA ALA A 60 -4.77 -1.14 1.42
C ALA A 60 -4.96 -1.53 2.90
N VAL A 61 -5.05 -0.53 3.78
CA VAL A 61 -5.10 -0.74 5.24
C VAL A 61 -6.52 -0.55 5.76
N GLY A 62 -7.20 -1.66 6.07
CA GLY A 62 -8.53 -1.66 6.68
C GLY A 62 -8.53 -1.34 8.19
N ASP A 63 -9.71 -1.29 8.77
CA ASP A 63 -9.92 -1.10 10.21
C ASP A 63 -9.47 -2.32 11.02
N ILE A 64 -9.55 -2.23 12.35
CA ILE A 64 -9.09 -3.31 13.23
C ILE A 64 -9.90 -4.58 12.93
N PHE A 65 -9.21 -5.64 12.51
CA PHE A 65 -9.78 -6.93 12.12
C PHE A 65 -10.89 -6.86 11.04
N SER A 66 -10.87 -5.82 10.20
CA SER A 66 -11.84 -5.64 9.13
C SER A 66 -11.14 -5.36 7.79
N SER A 67 -11.61 -6.01 6.72
CA SER A 67 -11.06 -5.82 5.37
C SER A 67 -11.11 -4.34 4.95
N PRO A 68 -10.13 -3.84 4.17
CA PRO A 68 -10.30 -2.57 3.46
C PRO A 68 -11.52 -2.64 2.52
N SER A 69 -12.06 -1.46 2.19
CA SER A 69 -13.16 -1.36 1.23
C SER A 69 -12.71 -1.71 -0.19
N ALA A 70 -13.66 -2.11 -1.04
CA ALA A 70 -13.39 -2.35 -2.45
C ALA A 70 -12.77 -1.13 -3.14
N GLN A 71 -13.20 0.09 -2.77
CA GLN A 71 -12.64 1.33 -3.29
C GLN A 71 -11.16 1.49 -2.91
N GLN A 72 -10.77 1.18 -1.66
CA GLN A 72 -9.37 1.29 -1.24
C GLN A 72 -8.47 0.29 -2.00
N ILE A 73 -8.97 -0.93 -2.24
CA ILE A 73 -8.25 -1.92 -3.07
C ILE A 73 -8.15 -1.43 -4.51
N TYR A 74 -9.23 -0.88 -5.08
CA TYR A 74 -9.23 -0.31 -6.42
C TYR A 74 -8.24 0.85 -6.57
N ASP A 75 -8.20 1.77 -5.61
CA ASP A 75 -7.27 2.90 -5.60
C ASP A 75 -5.81 2.42 -5.56
N ALA A 76 -5.52 1.36 -4.79
CA ALA A 76 -4.21 0.74 -4.75
C ALA A 76 -3.82 0.11 -6.10
N ILE A 77 -4.74 -0.61 -6.75
CA ILE A 77 -4.55 -1.18 -8.09
C ILE A 77 -4.25 -0.07 -9.11
N ARG A 78 -5.05 1.01 -9.09
CA ARG A 78 -4.84 2.17 -9.98
C ARG A 78 -3.49 2.84 -9.74
N ALA A 79 -3.06 2.95 -8.49
CA ALA A 79 -1.80 3.60 -8.15
C ALA A 79 -0.56 2.82 -8.64
N VAL A 80 -0.59 1.48 -8.63
CA VAL A 80 0.57 0.65 -9.03
C VAL A 80 0.60 0.31 -10.52
N ASN A 81 -0.46 0.60 -11.27
CA ASN A 81 -0.58 0.23 -12.67
C ASN A 81 0.50 0.91 -13.54
N SER A 82 1.33 0.10 -14.20
CA SER A 82 2.34 0.53 -15.18
C SER A 82 2.09 -0.01 -16.59
N GLY A 83 0.90 -0.58 -16.84
CA GLY A 83 0.51 -1.21 -18.11
C GLY A 83 1.08 -2.62 -18.30
N LYS A 84 1.53 -3.28 -17.24
CA LYS A 84 2.13 -4.63 -17.27
C LYS A 84 1.35 -5.68 -16.49
N GLY A 85 0.17 -5.32 -15.97
CA GLY A 85 -0.66 -6.13 -15.07
C GLY A 85 -1.41 -5.22 -14.12
#